data_AF-A0A1C5R1C3-F1
#
_entry.id   AF-A0A1C5R1C3-F1
#
_cell.length_a   1.000
_cell.length_b   1.000
_cell.length_c   1.000
_cell.angle_alpha   90.00
_cell.angle_beta   90.00
_cell.angle_gamma   90.00
#
_symmetry.space_group_name_H-M   'P 1'
#
loop_
_entity.id
_entity.type
_entity.pdbx_description
1 polymer ?
#
loop_
_entity_poly.entity_id
_entity_poly.type
_entity_poly.pdbx_seq_one_letter_code
_entity_poly.pdbx_strand_id
1 'polypeptide(L)'
;MSKHPASVFDQMINDILNIPLGGQMLEECMPAGPSRRGAASRTKIMQKVPLRYRLIALGFIKKESLSQLNEKLSQEGCAQLYSRSLWEASLIFAFLNRLSYQEWKELQDICSSILDTNQSEENYFEKHITLSELERYLESNSQKDSADLRTEHLTQVLNQKISQLGSSKEDFRQFLDANLRSFSPVREKARYYFCKYLYFYLRQKIEDFLVSQNSSMNSTKALSELSVFKGITQLKRKKMSINEIRDFLMHTGISCREIFDSLNYFYFGYISLDWLEVLMEYYGNINALSDLQRQKLAESLRHYDPKLKKLSDQEILSLKLRQMQEEEDRLDSIYSLDGDSRGYQRNRSGENTVRKYIKGTLDIDRTTFICFLLFFNHSCLLPKELEITPERLNTILLECGFPKLTDKQPFDSFILSYLTSSTPEDLLMEEVTRYAQNEENFFFYNMYKDSKSYEQEYKKIMGLN
;
A
#
# COMPACT_ATOMS: atom_id res chain seq x y z
N MET A 1 4.44 -36.87 1.49
CA MET A 1 4.44 -35.42 1.20
C MET A 1 4.54 -34.69 2.54
N SER A 2 5.75 -34.25 2.89
CA SER A 2 5.97 -33.46 4.10
C SER A 2 5.30 -32.10 3.94
N LYS A 3 4.41 -31.75 4.89
CA LYS A 3 3.91 -30.38 5.01
C LYS A 3 5.09 -29.51 5.41
N HIS A 4 5.54 -28.65 4.50
CA HIS A 4 6.45 -27.57 4.85
C HIS A 4 5.82 -26.73 5.96
N PRO A 5 6.58 -26.31 6.99
CA PRO A 5 6.10 -25.30 7.91
C PRO A 5 5.79 -24.05 7.10
N ALA A 6 4.59 -23.49 7.29
CA ALA A 6 4.20 -22.20 6.71
C ALA A 6 5.30 -21.18 7.00
N SER A 7 5.69 -20.38 6.02
CA SER A 7 6.70 -19.34 6.25
C SER A 7 6.20 -18.40 7.35
N VAL A 8 7.12 -17.73 8.06
CA VAL A 8 6.76 -16.69 9.06
C VAL A 8 5.81 -15.65 8.44
N PHE A 9 5.96 -15.39 7.14
CA PHE A 9 5.08 -14.58 6.32
C PHE A 9 3.66 -15.16 6.19
N ASP A 10 3.52 -16.45 5.88
CA ASP A 10 2.21 -17.11 5.77
C ASP A 10 1.48 -17.20 7.12
N GLN A 11 2.21 -17.38 8.22
CA GLN A 11 1.64 -17.33 9.58
C GLN A 11 1.19 -15.91 9.94
N MET A 12 2.01 -14.90 9.69
CA MET A 12 1.67 -13.50 9.95
C MET A 12 0.46 -13.03 9.13
N ILE A 13 0.37 -13.42 7.85
CA ILE A 13 -0.79 -13.13 7.00
C ILE A 13 -2.04 -13.87 7.51
N ASN A 14 -1.93 -15.14 7.88
CA ASN A 14 -3.05 -15.88 8.47
C ASN A 14 -3.51 -15.27 9.81
N ASP A 15 -2.59 -14.78 10.64
CA ASP A 15 -2.92 -14.13 11.91
C ASP A 15 -3.61 -12.77 11.71
N ILE A 16 -3.21 -11.99 10.70
CA ILE A 16 -3.88 -10.73 10.31
C ILE A 16 -5.30 -11.01 9.77
N LEU A 17 -5.46 -12.07 9.00
CA LEU A 17 -6.76 -12.47 8.42
C LEU A 17 -7.75 -13.01 9.45
N ASN A 18 -7.27 -13.40 10.64
CA ASN A 18 -8.05 -14.01 11.73
C ASN A 18 -8.41 -13.04 12.88
N ILE A 19 -8.14 -11.74 12.75
CA ILE A 19 -8.49 -10.74 13.77
C ILE A 19 -10.02 -10.47 13.75
N PRO A 20 -10.75 -10.52 14.89
CA PRO A 20 -12.18 -10.18 14.97
C PRO A 20 -12.45 -8.74 14.52
N LEU A 21 -13.55 -8.43 13.83
CA LEU A 21 -13.67 -7.22 12.98
C LEU A 21 -14.54 -6.08 13.54
N GLY A 22 -14.36 -4.88 12.98
CA GLY A 22 -14.86 -3.55 13.42
C GLY A 22 -16.14 -3.49 14.27
N GLY A 23 -17.28 -4.04 13.82
CA GLY A 23 -18.52 -4.04 14.61
C GLY A 23 -18.41 -4.89 15.90
N GLN A 24 -17.80 -6.07 15.80
CA GLN A 24 -17.46 -6.91 16.95
C GLN A 24 -16.36 -6.27 17.82
N MET A 25 -15.38 -5.61 17.20
CA MET A 25 -14.33 -4.87 17.93
C MET A 25 -14.91 -3.70 18.73
N LEU A 26 -15.87 -2.95 18.17
CA LEU A 26 -16.58 -1.90 18.90
C LEU A 26 -17.46 -2.50 19.99
N GLU A 27 -18.22 -3.57 19.71
CA GLU A 27 -19.02 -4.29 20.71
C GLU A 27 -18.17 -4.80 21.88
N GLU A 28 -16.96 -5.31 21.60
CA GLU A 28 -15.99 -5.74 22.60
C GLU A 28 -15.50 -4.58 23.48
N CYS A 29 -15.44 -3.37 22.93
CA CYS A 29 -15.03 -2.14 23.63
C CYS A 29 -16.18 -1.46 24.39
N MET A 30 -17.43 -1.63 23.98
CA MET A 30 -18.59 -0.98 24.62
C MET A 30 -18.91 -1.65 25.98
N PRO A 31 -19.25 -0.90 27.04
CA PRO A 31 -19.74 -1.47 28.30
C PRO A 31 -21.01 -2.29 28.04
N ALA A 32 -21.07 -3.52 28.55
CA ALA A 32 -21.86 -4.60 27.98
C ALA A 32 -23.38 -4.32 27.82
N GLY A 33 -23.94 -4.70 26.67
CA GLY A 33 -25.15 -5.56 26.66
C GLY A 33 -24.78 -6.99 27.07
N PRO A 34 -25.73 -7.85 27.47
CA PRO A 34 -25.52 -8.96 28.41
C PRO A 34 -24.52 -10.02 27.92
N SER A 35 -23.26 -9.90 28.36
CA SER A 35 -22.18 -10.85 28.07
C SER A 35 -21.79 -11.60 29.34
N ARG A 36 -21.83 -12.93 29.27
CA ARG A 36 -21.53 -13.89 30.36
C ARG A 36 -20.03 -14.00 30.73
N ARG A 37 -19.21 -12.97 30.52
CA ARG A 37 -17.75 -13.05 30.74
C ARG A 37 -17.25 -11.99 31.74
N GLY A 38 -16.41 -12.42 32.68
CA GLY A 38 -15.88 -11.58 33.76
C GLY A 38 -14.87 -10.51 33.31
N ALA A 39 -14.70 -9.47 34.13
CA ALA A 39 -13.92 -8.26 33.84
C ALA A 39 -12.46 -8.52 33.39
N ALA A 40 -11.77 -9.50 33.98
CA ALA A 40 -10.39 -9.84 33.63
C ALA A 40 -10.22 -10.40 32.20
N SER A 41 -11.26 -11.05 31.66
CA SER A 41 -11.26 -11.53 30.27
C SER A 41 -11.44 -10.39 29.28
N ARG A 42 -12.14 -9.31 29.67
CA ARG A 42 -12.42 -8.16 28.81
C ARG A 42 -11.18 -7.30 28.58
N THR A 43 -10.36 -7.09 29.61
CA THR A 43 -9.11 -6.33 29.50
C THR A 43 -8.12 -6.99 28.53
N LYS A 44 -8.03 -8.32 28.54
CA LYS A 44 -7.18 -9.07 27.59
C LYS A 44 -7.68 -9.01 26.15
N ILE A 45 -8.99 -8.91 25.95
CA ILE A 45 -9.61 -8.76 24.61
C ILE A 45 -9.37 -7.33 24.09
N MET A 46 -9.59 -6.30 24.92
CA MET A 46 -9.34 -4.91 24.54
C MET A 46 -7.89 -4.65 24.12
N GLN A 47 -6.91 -5.33 24.72
CA GLN A 47 -5.50 -5.21 24.31
C GLN A 47 -5.24 -5.72 22.88
N LYS A 48 -6.11 -6.58 22.34
CA LYS A 48 -6.03 -7.10 20.97
C LYS A 48 -6.78 -6.25 19.94
N VAL A 49 -7.63 -5.31 20.39
CA VAL A 49 -8.37 -4.42 19.50
C VAL A 49 -7.46 -3.26 19.04
N PRO A 50 -7.35 -2.99 17.73
CA PRO A 50 -6.56 -1.89 17.21
C PRO A 50 -6.97 -0.55 17.83
N LEU A 51 -5.98 0.31 18.06
CA LEU A 51 -6.14 1.59 18.76
C LEU A 51 -7.30 2.43 18.19
N ARG A 52 -7.38 2.54 16.86
CA ARG A 52 -8.45 3.29 16.17
C ARG A 52 -9.86 2.91 16.64
N TYR A 53 -10.18 1.62 16.71
CA TYR A 53 -11.50 1.14 17.13
C TYR A 53 -11.77 1.41 18.61
N ARG A 54 -10.74 1.28 19.46
CA ARG A 54 -10.84 1.66 20.89
C ARG A 54 -11.15 3.15 21.06
N LEU A 55 -10.52 4.01 20.26
CA LEU A 55 -10.76 5.46 20.29
C LEU A 55 -12.17 5.81 19.81
N ILE A 56 -12.68 5.15 18.77
CA ILE A 56 -14.06 5.32 18.28
C ILE A 56 -15.08 4.89 19.35
N ALA A 57 -14.90 3.71 19.97
CA ALA A 57 -15.77 3.25 21.05
C ALA A 57 -15.76 4.21 22.25
N LEU A 58 -14.58 4.71 22.63
CA LEU A 58 -14.45 5.72 23.67
C LEU A 58 -15.20 7.01 23.33
N GLY A 59 -15.20 7.41 22.05
CA GLY A 59 -15.97 8.54 21.55
C GLY A 59 -17.47 8.38 21.81
N PHE A 60 -18.03 7.19 21.52
CA PHE A 60 -19.44 6.89 21.83
C PHE A 60 -19.73 6.93 23.33
N ILE A 61 -18.87 6.32 24.16
CA ILE A 61 -19.03 6.29 25.63
C ILE A 61 -19.03 7.71 26.20
N LYS A 62 -18.12 8.58 25.70
CA LYS A 62 -17.97 9.96 26.15
C LYS A 62 -18.93 10.94 25.49
N LYS A 63 -19.75 10.50 24.52
CA LYS A 63 -20.62 11.35 23.70
C LYS A 63 -19.86 12.49 23.02
N GLU A 64 -18.65 12.18 22.55
CA GLU A 64 -17.78 13.14 21.84
C GLU A 64 -18.44 13.60 20.52
N SER A 65 -18.14 14.82 20.09
CA SER A 65 -18.49 15.27 18.75
C SER A 65 -17.54 14.68 17.71
N LEU A 66 -17.92 14.72 16.42
CA LEU A 66 -17.05 14.30 15.32
C LEU A 66 -15.68 15.01 15.36
N SER A 67 -15.66 16.31 15.66
CA SER A 67 -14.41 17.09 15.74
C SER A 67 -13.50 16.57 16.85
N GLN A 68 -14.05 16.30 18.04
CA GLN A 68 -13.27 15.80 19.19
C GLN A 68 -12.69 14.41 18.91
N LEU A 69 -13.47 13.54 18.28
CA LEU A 69 -13.00 12.21 17.89
C LEU A 69 -11.89 12.30 16.84
N ASN A 70 -12.08 13.08 15.78
CA ASN A 70 -11.09 13.22 14.71
C ASN A 70 -9.79 13.88 15.18
N GLU A 71 -9.86 14.82 16.13
CA GLU A 71 -8.67 15.38 16.78
C GLU A 71 -7.90 14.30 17.54
N LYS A 72 -8.59 13.51 18.37
CA LYS A 72 -7.96 12.41 19.12
C LYS A 72 -7.37 11.33 18.21
N LEU A 73 -8.09 10.94 17.15
CA LEU A 73 -7.56 10.00 16.15
C LEU A 73 -6.26 10.54 15.55
N SER A 74 -6.23 11.81 15.17
CA SER A 74 -5.03 12.43 14.59
C SER A 74 -3.86 12.51 15.58
N GLN A 75 -4.12 12.83 16.85
CA GLN A 75 -3.08 12.91 17.89
C GLN A 75 -2.41 11.55 18.14
N GLU A 76 -3.17 10.46 18.02
CA GLU A 76 -2.72 9.08 18.20
C GLU A 76 -2.24 8.43 16.89
N GLY A 77 -2.00 9.22 15.83
CA GLY A 77 -1.51 8.73 14.54
C GLY A 77 -2.52 7.85 13.76
N CYS A 78 -3.78 7.83 14.18
CA CYS A 78 -4.84 7.09 13.51
C CYS A 78 -5.51 7.92 12.41
N ALA A 79 -5.92 7.27 11.32
CA ALA A 79 -6.72 7.92 10.29
C ALA A 79 -8.08 8.40 10.85
N GLN A 80 -8.40 9.66 10.56
CA GLN A 80 -9.70 10.29 10.87
C GLN A 80 -10.85 9.54 10.17
N LEU A 81 -12.08 9.77 10.62
CA LEU A 81 -13.25 9.29 9.91
C LEU A 81 -13.37 10.03 8.57
N TYR A 82 -13.57 9.26 7.50
CA TYR A 82 -13.61 9.74 6.13
C TYR A 82 -14.78 9.06 5.41
N SER A 83 -15.76 9.78 4.86
CA SER A 83 -17.01 9.19 4.33
C SER A 83 -16.84 8.43 3.00
N ARG A 84 -15.84 7.56 2.90
CA ARG A 84 -15.54 6.73 1.71
C ARG A 84 -16.42 5.47 1.64
N SER A 85 -16.93 5.01 2.78
CA SER A 85 -17.77 3.81 2.87
C SER A 85 -19.03 4.09 3.66
N LEU A 86 -20.03 3.21 3.48
CA LEU A 86 -21.27 3.26 4.25
C LEU A 86 -21.04 3.14 5.76
N TRP A 87 -20.01 2.39 6.16
CA TRP A 87 -19.62 2.24 7.57
C TRP A 87 -19.03 3.53 8.15
N GLU A 88 -18.11 4.19 7.44
CA GLU A 88 -17.54 5.46 7.93
C GLU A 88 -18.56 6.61 7.82
N ALA A 89 -19.41 6.61 6.79
CA ALA A 89 -20.49 7.59 6.64
C ALA A 89 -21.50 7.51 7.79
N SER A 90 -21.89 6.29 8.22
CA SER A 90 -22.80 6.13 9.35
C SER A 90 -22.18 6.57 10.67
N LEU A 91 -20.88 6.32 10.89
CA LEU A 91 -20.15 6.83 12.05
C LEU A 91 -20.10 8.36 12.04
N ILE A 92 -19.76 8.96 10.90
CA ILE A 92 -19.73 10.42 10.74
C ILE A 92 -21.09 11.02 11.07
N PHE A 93 -22.17 10.47 10.50
CA PHE A 93 -23.54 10.89 10.79
C PHE A 93 -23.89 10.73 12.28
N ALA A 94 -23.50 9.61 12.90
CA ALA A 94 -23.73 9.35 14.31
C ALA A 94 -23.01 10.36 15.22
N PHE A 95 -21.74 10.67 14.96
CA PHE A 95 -20.97 11.62 15.77
C PHE A 95 -21.35 13.08 15.53
N LEU A 96 -21.86 13.43 14.33
CA LEU A 96 -22.44 14.76 14.06
C LEU A 96 -23.71 14.98 14.87
N ASN A 97 -24.56 13.95 14.96
CA ASN A 97 -25.86 14.01 15.64
C ASN A 97 -25.81 13.51 17.10
N ARG A 98 -24.62 13.16 17.61
CA ARG A 98 -24.40 12.62 18.97
C ARG A 98 -25.27 11.40 19.29
N LEU A 99 -25.48 10.54 18.29
CA LEU A 99 -26.22 9.31 18.46
C LEU A 99 -25.49 8.35 19.40
N SER A 100 -26.26 7.56 20.14
CA SER A 100 -25.73 6.44 20.91
C SER A 100 -25.23 5.32 20.01
N TYR A 101 -24.42 4.43 20.59
CA TYR A 101 -23.94 3.24 19.89
C TYR A 101 -25.08 2.32 19.41
N GLN A 102 -26.20 2.25 20.14
CA GLN A 102 -27.35 1.44 19.71
C GLN A 102 -28.06 2.08 18.51
N GLU A 103 -28.25 3.39 18.53
CA GLU A 103 -28.83 4.12 17.38
C GLU A 103 -27.93 4.03 16.15
N TRP A 104 -26.60 4.03 16.33
CA TRP A 104 -25.65 3.78 15.25
C TRP A 104 -25.77 2.37 14.66
N LYS A 105 -26.04 1.33 15.47
CA LYS A 105 -26.29 -0.03 14.97
C LYS A 105 -27.53 -0.08 14.06
N GLU A 106 -28.58 0.67 14.37
CA GLU A 106 -29.73 0.77 13.48
C GLU A 106 -29.38 1.42 12.13
N LEU A 107 -28.43 2.37 12.10
CA LEU A 107 -27.90 2.91 10.83
C LEU A 107 -27.11 1.86 10.05
N GLN A 108 -26.45 0.92 10.72
CA GLN A 108 -25.78 -0.21 10.07
C GLN A 108 -26.79 -1.14 9.40
N ASP A 109 -27.92 -1.44 10.06
CA ASP A 109 -28.98 -2.24 9.44
C ASP A 109 -29.51 -1.58 8.14
N ILE A 110 -29.65 -0.24 8.14
CA ILE A 110 -30.01 0.53 6.94
C ILE A 110 -28.94 0.35 5.85
N CYS A 111 -27.65 0.56 6.18
CA CYS A 111 -26.55 0.40 5.23
C CYS A 111 -26.51 -1.02 4.62
N SER A 112 -26.74 -2.07 5.42
CA SER A 112 -26.79 -3.46 4.92
C SER A 112 -27.94 -3.66 3.94
N SER A 113 -29.14 -3.16 4.27
CA SER A 113 -30.31 -3.31 3.40
C SER A 113 -30.15 -2.64 2.02
N ILE A 114 -29.44 -1.50 1.96
CA ILE A 114 -29.18 -0.77 0.71
C ILE A 114 -28.16 -1.51 -0.16
N LEU A 115 -27.12 -2.12 0.45
CA LEU A 115 -26.12 -2.92 -0.25
C LEU A 115 -26.71 -4.16 -0.92
N ASP A 116 -27.59 -4.87 -0.21
CA ASP A 116 -28.24 -6.09 -0.73
C ASP A 116 -29.14 -5.79 -1.95
N THR A 117 -29.64 -4.56 -2.04
CA THR A 117 -30.57 -4.14 -3.11
C THR A 117 -29.83 -3.61 -4.35
N ASN A 118 -28.57 -3.21 -4.22
CA ASN A 118 -27.83 -2.51 -5.27
C ASN A 118 -26.40 -3.06 -5.41
N GLN A 119 -26.23 -4.16 -6.14
CA GLN A 119 -24.93 -4.60 -6.62
C GLN A 119 -24.65 -3.98 -7.99
N SER A 120 -23.77 -2.97 -8.03
CA SER A 120 -23.18 -2.52 -9.28
C SER A 120 -21.67 -2.56 -9.14
N GLU A 121 -21.04 -3.49 -9.86
CA GLU A 121 -19.59 -3.50 -10.03
C GLU A 121 -19.22 -2.50 -11.13
N GLU A 122 -18.77 -1.30 -10.77
CA GLU A 122 -18.06 -0.44 -11.72
C GLU A 122 -16.68 -1.06 -12.00
N ASN A 123 -16.63 -1.96 -12.97
CA ASN A 123 -15.40 -2.64 -13.33
C ASN A 123 -14.71 -1.94 -14.51
N TYR A 124 -13.93 -0.90 -14.20
CA TYR A 124 -13.11 -0.18 -15.19
C TYR A 124 -12.03 -1.05 -15.85
N PHE A 125 -11.65 -2.16 -15.20
CA PHE A 125 -10.47 -2.96 -15.56
C PHE A 125 -10.81 -4.43 -15.75
N GLU A 126 -10.72 -4.90 -16.98
CA GLU A 126 -10.91 -6.29 -17.35
C GLU A 126 -9.78 -7.20 -16.81
N LYS A 127 -9.73 -8.45 -17.26
CA LYS A 127 -8.73 -9.44 -16.81
C LYS A 127 -7.29 -8.95 -17.02
N HIS A 128 -7.04 -8.20 -18.09
CA HIS A 128 -5.76 -7.58 -18.39
C HIS A 128 -5.91 -6.07 -18.38
N ILE A 129 -5.24 -5.42 -17.42
CA ILE A 129 -5.23 -3.96 -17.29
C ILE A 129 -4.47 -3.38 -18.49
N THR A 130 -5.08 -2.49 -19.23
CA THR A 130 -4.49 -1.77 -20.38
C THR A 130 -4.31 -0.29 -20.05
N LEU A 131 -3.52 0.42 -20.86
CA LEU A 131 -3.32 1.86 -20.68
C LEU A 131 -4.58 2.66 -21.06
N SER A 132 -5.36 2.19 -22.04
CA SER A 132 -6.65 2.79 -22.41
C SER A 132 -7.70 2.66 -21.30
N GLU A 133 -7.77 1.52 -20.58
CA GLU A 133 -8.64 1.41 -19.42
C GLU A 133 -8.21 2.35 -18.28
N LEU A 134 -6.91 2.52 -18.08
CA LEU A 134 -6.37 3.46 -17.09
C LEU A 134 -6.72 4.91 -17.44
N GLU A 135 -6.59 5.28 -18.72
CA GLU A 135 -6.99 6.59 -19.24
C GLU A 135 -8.49 6.83 -19.03
N ARG A 136 -9.34 5.88 -19.43
CA ARG A 136 -10.80 5.96 -19.22
C ARG A 136 -11.16 6.11 -17.75
N TYR A 137 -10.49 5.37 -16.86
CA TYR A 137 -10.68 5.51 -15.41
C TYR A 137 -10.34 6.94 -14.95
N LEU A 138 -9.22 7.49 -15.40
CA LEU A 138 -8.80 8.84 -15.04
C LEU A 138 -9.77 9.89 -15.57
N GLU A 139 -10.16 9.83 -16.84
CA GLU A 139 -11.14 10.74 -17.44
C GLU A 139 -12.47 10.72 -16.70
N SER A 140 -12.97 9.52 -16.35
CA SER A 140 -14.26 9.36 -15.64
C SER A 140 -14.23 9.89 -14.19
N ASN A 141 -13.04 10.04 -13.60
CA ASN A 141 -12.84 10.46 -12.20
C ASN A 141 -12.12 11.82 -12.08
N SER A 142 -11.97 12.53 -13.19
CA SER A 142 -11.42 13.89 -13.26
C SER A 142 -12.53 14.91 -13.41
N GLN A 143 -12.30 16.12 -12.91
CA GLN A 143 -13.23 17.24 -13.09
C GLN A 143 -13.47 17.48 -14.58
N LYS A 144 -14.75 17.64 -14.94
CA LYS A 144 -15.16 18.05 -16.30
C LYS A 144 -14.38 19.30 -16.71
N ASP A 145 -13.84 19.29 -17.92
CA ASP A 145 -13.03 20.36 -18.54
C ASP A 145 -11.58 20.51 -18.04
N SER A 146 -11.05 19.56 -17.25
CA SER A 146 -9.63 19.59 -16.86
C SER A 146 -8.72 18.84 -17.84
N ALA A 147 -7.98 19.58 -18.67
CA ALA A 147 -6.90 19.00 -19.49
C ALA A 147 -5.80 18.35 -18.62
N ASP A 148 -5.65 18.79 -17.37
CA ASP A 148 -4.61 18.35 -16.43
C ASP A 148 -5.02 17.13 -15.57
N LEU A 149 -6.17 16.50 -15.83
CA LEU A 149 -6.75 15.43 -15.00
C LEU A 149 -6.83 15.88 -13.52
N ARG A 150 -7.60 16.94 -13.23
CA ARG A 150 -7.77 17.45 -11.86
C ARG A 150 -8.74 16.54 -11.11
N THR A 151 -8.36 16.10 -9.93
CA THR A 151 -9.11 15.06 -9.21
C THR A 151 -10.48 15.55 -8.70
N GLU A 152 -11.54 14.78 -8.92
CA GLU A 152 -12.86 15.07 -8.32
C GLU A 152 -12.89 14.80 -6.82
N HIS A 153 -13.56 15.65 -6.03
CA HIS A 153 -13.58 15.59 -4.56
C HIS A 153 -14.82 14.87 -4.00
N LEU A 154 -15.14 13.68 -4.52
CA LEU A 154 -16.38 12.97 -4.20
C LEU A 154 -16.57 12.76 -2.70
N THR A 155 -15.59 12.23 -1.98
CA THR A 155 -15.70 11.99 -0.53
C THR A 155 -15.80 13.30 0.27
N GLN A 156 -15.18 14.40 -0.16
CA GLN A 156 -15.37 15.69 0.52
C GLN A 156 -16.78 16.23 0.31
N VAL A 157 -17.33 16.07 -0.90
CA VAL A 157 -18.73 16.39 -1.20
C VAL A 157 -19.67 15.53 -0.35
N LEU A 158 -19.39 14.24 -0.17
CA LEU A 158 -20.16 13.37 0.71
C LEU A 158 -20.09 13.84 2.17
N ASN A 159 -18.90 14.17 2.70
CA ASN A 159 -18.76 14.71 4.05
C ASN A 159 -19.57 16.00 4.25
N GLN A 160 -19.56 16.90 3.26
CA GLN A 160 -20.34 18.14 3.30
C GLN A 160 -21.85 17.87 3.22
N LYS A 161 -22.29 16.94 2.37
CA LYS A 161 -23.70 16.55 2.31
C LYS A 161 -24.17 15.92 3.62
N ILE A 162 -23.38 15.03 4.22
CA ILE A 162 -23.69 14.39 5.50
C ILE A 162 -23.80 15.43 6.63
N SER A 163 -22.92 16.44 6.64
CA SER A 163 -22.96 17.50 7.67
C SER A 163 -24.14 18.45 7.55
N GLN A 164 -24.85 18.44 6.42
CA GLN A 164 -26.05 19.24 6.17
C GLN A 164 -27.35 18.44 6.39
N LEU A 165 -27.27 17.13 6.67
CA LEU A 165 -28.45 16.31 6.91
C LEU A 165 -29.14 16.70 8.23
N GLY A 166 -30.46 16.51 8.26
CA GLY A 166 -31.21 16.48 9.50
C GLY A 166 -30.78 15.30 10.39
N SER A 167 -31.27 15.27 11.63
CA SER A 167 -30.92 14.24 12.59
C SER A 167 -31.73 12.93 12.43
N SER A 168 -32.55 12.81 11.38
CA SER A 168 -33.43 11.65 11.21
C SER A 168 -32.73 10.52 10.45
N LYS A 169 -33.10 9.27 10.77
CA LYS A 169 -32.61 8.07 10.08
C LYS A 169 -33.10 8.01 8.63
N GLU A 170 -34.25 8.61 8.34
CA GLU A 170 -34.82 8.68 6.99
C GLU A 170 -34.02 9.64 6.09
N ASP A 171 -33.59 10.78 6.63
CA ASP A 171 -32.68 11.70 5.91
C ASP A 171 -31.37 11.00 5.54
N PHE A 172 -30.83 10.20 6.47
CA PHE A 172 -29.64 9.39 6.22
C PHE A 172 -29.89 8.32 5.14
N ARG A 173 -31.03 7.61 5.17
CA ARG A 173 -31.39 6.62 4.15
C ARG A 173 -31.47 7.24 2.76
N GLN A 174 -32.19 8.35 2.61
CA GLN A 174 -32.32 9.06 1.33
C GLN A 174 -30.96 9.56 0.83
N PHE A 175 -30.10 10.02 1.73
CA PHE A 175 -28.73 10.37 1.39
C PHE A 175 -27.95 9.18 0.83
N LEU A 176 -28.04 8.00 1.45
CA LEU A 176 -27.35 6.81 0.95
C LEU A 176 -27.87 6.39 -0.42
N ASP A 177 -29.20 6.33 -0.61
CA ASP A 177 -29.81 5.98 -1.90
C ASP A 177 -29.36 6.93 -3.03
N ALA A 178 -29.29 8.24 -2.74
CA ALA A 178 -28.89 9.25 -3.71
C ALA A 178 -27.39 9.25 -4.04
N ASN A 179 -26.54 8.67 -3.18
CA ASN A 179 -25.08 8.77 -3.29
C ASN A 179 -24.37 7.41 -3.34
N LEU A 180 -25.11 6.30 -3.49
CA LEU A 180 -24.54 4.95 -3.34
C LEU A 180 -23.34 4.70 -4.27
N ARG A 181 -23.41 5.19 -5.51
CA ARG A 181 -22.34 5.06 -6.52
C ARG A 181 -21.08 5.87 -6.20
N SER A 182 -21.17 6.83 -5.27
CA SER A 182 -20.05 7.67 -4.85
C SER A 182 -19.23 7.05 -3.71
N PHE A 183 -19.69 5.95 -3.10
CA PHE A 183 -18.90 5.22 -2.11
C PHE A 183 -17.93 4.27 -2.78
N SER A 184 -16.74 4.13 -2.18
CA SER A 184 -15.68 3.26 -2.69
C SER A 184 -15.09 2.42 -1.55
N PRO A 185 -14.80 1.13 -1.77
CA PRO A 185 -14.12 0.31 -0.77
C PRO A 185 -12.68 0.77 -0.49
N VAL A 186 -12.12 1.65 -1.32
CA VAL A 186 -10.76 2.19 -1.18
C VAL A 186 -10.79 3.71 -1.05
N ARG A 187 -9.67 4.32 -0.65
CA ARG A 187 -9.50 5.78 -0.76
C ARG A 187 -9.47 6.17 -2.23
N GLU A 188 -10.61 6.65 -2.72
CA GLU A 188 -10.81 7.04 -4.13
C GLU A 188 -9.66 7.91 -4.66
N LYS A 189 -9.20 8.88 -3.84
CA LYS A 189 -8.15 9.84 -4.17
C LYS A 189 -6.77 9.21 -4.20
N ALA A 190 -6.47 8.31 -3.25
CA ALA A 190 -5.18 7.62 -3.23
C ALA A 190 -5.04 6.71 -4.44
N ARG A 191 -6.10 5.95 -4.76
CA ARG A 191 -6.17 5.15 -5.99
C ARG A 191 -6.06 6.03 -7.24
N TYR A 192 -6.81 7.13 -7.29
CA TYR A 192 -6.78 8.05 -8.41
C TYR A 192 -5.37 8.59 -8.65
N TYR A 193 -4.72 9.13 -7.62
CA TYR A 193 -3.36 9.65 -7.75
C TYR A 193 -2.35 8.57 -8.11
N PHE A 194 -2.44 7.39 -7.51
CA PHE A 194 -1.62 6.25 -7.89
C PHE A 194 -1.78 5.92 -9.39
N CYS A 195 -3.01 5.80 -9.87
CA CYS A 195 -3.32 5.56 -11.28
C CYS A 195 -2.87 6.70 -12.19
N LYS A 196 -2.98 7.96 -11.75
CA LYS A 196 -2.61 9.15 -12.52
C LYS A 196 -1.09 9.20 -12.76
N TYR A 197 -0.31 9.03 -11.70
CA TYR A 197 1.15 9.03 -11.82
C TYR A 197 1.66 7.77 -12.52
N LEU A 198 1.00 6.62 -12.34
CA LEU A 198 1.27 5.42 -13.13
C LEU A 198 1.00 5.65 -14.63
N TYR A 199 -0.09 6.33 -14.98
CA TYR A 199 -0.42 6.66 -16.37
C TYR A 199 0.67 7.54 -17.00
N PHE A 200 1.12 8.59 -16.30
CA PHE A 200 2.23 9.42 -16.78
C PHE A 200 3.52 8.64 -16.98
N TYR A 201 3.89 7.82 -15.99
CA TYR A 201 5.04 6.93 -16.07
C TYR A 201 4.97 6.03 -17.31
N LEU A 202 3.84 5.35 -17.55
CA LEU A 202 3.67 4.46 -18.70
C LEU A 202 3.66 5.22 -20.03
N ARG A 203 3.05 6.39 -20.09
CA ARG A 203 3.06 7.27 -21.28
C ARG A 203 4.48 7.73 -21.61
N GLN A 204 5.26 8.15 -20.62
CA GLN A 204 6.65 8.56 -20.82
C GLN A 204 7.48 7.42 -21.41
N LYS A 205 7.32 6.19 -20.92
CA LYS A 205 8.00 5.00 -21.47
C LYS A 205 7.67 4.75 -22.94
N ILE A 206 6.42 5.01 -23.36
CA ILE A 206 6.03 4.95 -24.77
C ILE A 206 6.74 6.05 -25.56
N GLU A 207 6.70 7.30 -25.11
CA GLU A 207 7.30 8.43 -25.84
C GLU A 207 8.84 8.30 -25.93
N ASP A 208 9.52 7.88 -24.88
CA ASP A 208 10.97 7.61 -24.89
C ASP A 208 11.35 6.54 -25.92
N PHE A 209 10.53 5.49 -26.04
CA PHE A 209 10.70 4.48 -27.07
C PHE A 209 10.49 5.03 -28.48
N LEU A 210 9.46 5.85 -28.68
CA LEU A 210 9.18 6.45 -29.99
C LEU A 210 10.28 7.43 -30.43
N VAL A 211 10.84 8.21 -29.50
CA VAL A 211 11.97 9.13 -29.78
C VAL A 211 13.24 8.34 -30.11
N SER A 212 13.52 7.26 -29.37
CA SER A 212 14.73 6.45 -29.53
C SER A 212 14.73 5.55 -30.78
N GLN A 213 13.59 5.30 -31.42
CA GLN A 213 13.51 4.62 -32.72
C GLN A 213 14.37 5.32 -33.81
N ASN A 214 14.62 6.61 -33.67
CA ASN A 214 15.45 7.38 -34.60
C ASN A 214 16.97 7.25 -34.35
N SER A 215 17.40 6.54 -33.29
CA SER A 215 18.81 6.33 -32.91
C SER A 215 19.10 4.85 -32.59
N SER A 216 19.94 4.21 -33.41
CA SER A 216 20.16 2.75 -33.35
C SER A 216 20.67 2.24 -32.00
N MET A 217 21.50 3.01 -31.29
CA MET A 217 22.09 2.63 -30.01
C MET A 217 21.13 2.79 -28.82
N ASN A 218 20.21 3.77 -28.89
CA ASN A 218 19.19 4.00 -27.86
C ASN A 218 18.01 3.03 -27.95
N SER A 219 17.82 2.39 -29.10
CA SER A 219 16.68 1.50 -29.39
C SER A 219 16.61 0.27 -28.47
N THR A 220 17.76 -0.31 -28.09
CA THR A 220 17.77 -1.56 -27.30
C THR A 220 17.45 -1.32 -25.82
N LYS A 221 18.00 -0.23 -25.24
CA LYS A 221 17.69 0.19 -23.87
C LYS A 221 16.22 0.60 -23.75
N ALA A 222 15.74 1.47 -24.63
CA ALA A 222 14.35 1.91 -24.60
C ALA A 222 13.35 0.76 -24.81
N LEU A 223 13.71 -0.25 -25.62
CA LEU A 223 12.89 -1.44 -25.78
C LEU A 223 12.85 -2.33 -24.52
N SER A 224 13.93 -2.35 -23.73
CA SER A 224 13.94 -3.04 -22.44
C SER A 224 13.05 -2.34 -21.41
N GLU A 225 13.01 -1.01 -21.43
CA GLU A 225 12.14 -0.21 -20.55
C GLU A 225 10.64 -0.36 -20.87
N LEU A 226 10.30 -0.85 -22.06
CA LEU A 226 8.92 -1.26 -22.40
C LEU A 226 8.50 -2.61 -21.80
N SER A 227 9.31 -3.25 -20.91
CA SER A 227 8.95 -4.54 -20.28
C SER A 227 7.65 -4.48 -19.49
N VAL A 228 7.31 -3.28 -19.03
CA VAL A 228 6.03 -2.95 -18.42
C VAL A 228 4.82 -3.24 -19.31
N PHE A 229 4.97 -3.45 -20.63
CA PHE A 229 3.91 -3.87 -21.55
C PHE A 229 4.09 -5.32 -22.03
N LYS A 230 3.02 -6.11 -21.98
CA LYS A 230 2.95 -7.51 -22.44
C LYS A 230 2.85 -7.62 -23.96
N GLY A 231 3.85 -7.11 -24.68
CA GLY A 231 3.81 -7.04 -26.14
C GLY A 231 5.15 -6.85 -26.85
N ILE A 232 6.27 -6.72 -26.11
CA ILE A 232 7.61 -6.43 -26.69
C ILE A 232 7.96 -7.36 -27.84
N THR A 233 7.72 -8.67 -27.70
CA THR A 233 8.08 -9.64 -28.75
C THR A 233 7.41 -9.34 -30.09
N GLN A 234 6.20 -8.78 -30.07
CA GLN A 234 5.49 -8.39 -31.28
C GLN A 234 6.10 -7.12 -31.89
N LEU A 235 6.47 -6.14 -31.07
CA LEU A 235 7.20 -4.94 -31.49
C LEU A 235 8.56 -5.28 -32.12
N LYS A 236 9.26 -6.31 -31.62
CA LYS A 236 10.53 -6.79 -32.20
C LYS A 236 10.37 -7.43 -33.57
N ARG A 237 9.23 -8.08 -33.84
CA ARG A 237 9.02 -8.92 -35.02
C ARG A 237 8.31 -8.20 -36.16
N LYS A 238 7.45 -7.23 -35.86
CA LYS A 238 6.62 -6.54 -36.85
C LYS A 238 7.07 -5.09 -37.02
N LYS A 239 7.33 -4.69 -38.25
CA LYS A 239 7.48 -3.26 -38.58
C LYS A 239 6.12 -2.59 -38.44
N MET A 240 6.05 -1.60 -37.57
CA MET A 240 4.87 -0.78 -37.30
C MET A 240 5.26 0.68 -37.45
N SER A 241 4.35 1.52 -37.94
CA SER A 241 4.46 2.98 -37.88
C SER A 241 4.34 3.49 -36.44
N ILE A 242 4.76 4.72 -36.19
CA ILE A 242 4.68 5.37 -34.86
C ILE A 242 3.24 5.32 -34.31
N ASN A 243 2.24 5.59 -35.16
CA ASN A 243 0.84 5.58 -34.74
C ASN A 243 0.34 4.17 -34.42
N GLU A 244 0.75 3.15 -35.19
CA GLU A 244 0.43 1.75 -34.90
C GLU A 244 1.09 1.26 -33.61
N ILE A 245 2.32 1.69 -33.31
CA ILE A 245 3.01 1.37 -32.05
C ILE A 245 2.25 1.97 -30.87
N ARG A 246 1.87 3.26 -30.97
CA ARG A 246 1.12 3.95 -29.91
C ARG A 246 -0.21 3.23 -29.65
N ASP A 247 -0.99 2.99 -30.70
CA ASP A 247 -2.27 2.28 -30.59
C ASP A 247 -2.12 0.87 -30.01
N PHE A 248 -1.11 0.13 -30.47
CA PHE A 248 -0.80 -1.20 -29.94
C PHE A 248 -0.48 -1.16 -28.44
N LEU A 249 0.36 -0.24 -27.99
CA LEU A 249 0.76 -0.12 -26.59
C LEU A 249 -0.39 0.38 -25.70
N MET A 250 -1.31 1.20 -26.22
CA MET A 250 -2.51 1.64 -25.50
C MET A 250 -3.43 0.46 -25.13
N HIS A 251 -3.51 -0.56 -25.99
CA HIS A 251 -4.39 -1.72 -25.83
C HIS A 251 -3.67 -2.99 -25.34
N THR A 252 -2.35 -2.92 -25.19
CA THR A 252 -1.55 -4.03 -24.66
C THR A 252 -1.68 -4.11 -23.15
N GLY A 253 -1.77 -5.33 -22.62
CA GLY A 253 -1.84 -5.55 -21.17
C GLY A 253 -0.57 -5.09 -20.45
N ILE A 254 -0.72 -4.41 -19.33
CA ILE A 254 0.35 -3.93 -18.47
C ILE A 254 0.85 -5.07 -17.55
N SER A 255 2.16 -5.13 -17.33
CA SER A 255 2.82 -6.05 -16.42
C SER A 255 2.98 -5.43 -15.03
N CYS A 256 2.04 -5.73 -14.13
CA CYS A 256 2.13 -5.32 -12.72
C CYS A 256 3.39 -5.85 -12.02
N ARG A 257 3.94 -6.98 -12.50
CA ARG A 257 5.21 -7.52 -12.01
C ARG A 257 6.35 -6.57 -12.34
N GLU A 258 6.46 -6.15 -13.59
CA GLU A 258 7.56 -5.27 -14.04
C GLU A 258 7.45 -3.88 -13.39
N ILE A 259 6.23 -3.40 -13.11
CA ILE A 259 6.03 -2.18 -12.30
C ILE A 259 6.59 -2.37 -10.89
N PHE A 260 6.27 -3.49 -10.24
CA PHE A 260 6.78 -3.78 -8.90
C PHE A 260 8.30 -3.99 -8.91
N ASP A 261 8.84 -4.71 -9.88
CA ASP A 261 10.27 -4.96 -10.01
C ASP A 261 11.03 -3.63 -10.25
N SER A 262 10.46 -2.71 -11.05
CA SER A 262 11.00 -1.35 -11.24
C SER A 262 10.99 -0.53 -9.96
N LEU A 263 9.90 -0.60 -9.18
CA LEU A 263 9.82 0.04 -7.86
C LEU A 263 10.88 -0.53 -6.91
N ASN A 264 11.01 -1.86 -6.85
CA ASN A 264 11.98 -2.51 -5.98
C ASN A 264 13.42 -2.13 -6.38
N TYR A 265 13.70 -2.11 -7.68
CA TYR A 265 14.99 -1.68 -8.21
C TYR A 265 15.30 -0.22 -7.87
N PHE A 266 14.32 0.68 -7.97
CA PHE A 266 14.46 2.09 -7.59
C PHE A 266 14.89 2.26 -6.13
N TYR A 267 14.45 1.37 -5.24
CA TYR A 267 14.86 1.33 -3.84
C TYR A 267 15.97 0.29 -3.56
N PHE A 268 16.81 -0.03 -4.55
CA PHE A 268 17.97 -0.93 -4.41
C PHE A 268 17.63 -2.33 -3.86
N GLY A 269 16.40 -2.80 -4.04
CA GLY A 269 15.93 -4.08 -3.50
C GLY A 269 15.42 -4.02 -2.05
N TYR A 270 15.57 -2.89 -1.35
CA TYR A 270 15.27 -2.74 0.08
C TYR A 270 13.80 -2.93 0.46
N ILE A 271 12.87 -2.97 -0.51
CA ILE A 271 11.47 -3.36 -0.22
C ILE A 271 11.40 -4.84 0.14
N SER A 272 12.29 -5.65 -0.41
CA SER A 272 12.32 -7.10 -0.30
C SER A 272 13.43 -7.67 0.58
N LEU A 273 14.37 -6.85 1.03
CA LEU A 273 15.48 -7.26 1.89
C LEU A 273 15.17 -6.95 3.35
N ASP A 274 15.30 -7.95 4.22
CA ASP A 274 15.24 -7.70 5.66
C ASP A 274 16.53 -7.05 6.19
N TRP A 275 16.48 -6.58 7.44
CA TRP A 275 17.59 -5.87 8.07
C TRP A 275 18.88 -6.69 8.11
N LEU A 276 18.81 -8.02 8.22
CA LEU A 276 19.99 -8.87 8.25
C LEU A 276 20.59 -8.99 6.86
N GLU A 277 19.77 -9.17 5.81
CA GLU A 277 20.24 -9.16 4.43
C GLU A 277 20.95 -7.84 4.10
N VAL A 278 20.37 -6.69 4.49
CA VAL A 278 21.00 -5.37 4.33
C VAL A 278 22.31 -5.26 5.11
N LEU A 279 22.33 -5.72 6.38
CA LEU A 279 23.54 -5.67 7.20
C LEU A 279 24.68 -6.49 6.60
N MET A 280 24.34 -7.63 5.99
CA MET A 280 25.29 -8.50 5.30
C MET A 280 25.85 -7.84 4.03
N GLU A 281 25.01 -7.17 3.24
CA GLU A 281 25.47 -6.38 2.09
C GLU A 281 26.40 -5.24 2.51
N TYR A 282 26.08 -4.55 3.60
CA TYR A 282 26.93 -3.49 4.17
C TYR A 282 28.31 -4.01 4.59
N TYR A 283 28.37 -5.16 5.27
CA TYR A 283 29.64 -5.76 5.68
C TYR A 283 30.42 -6.35 4.51
N GLY A 284 29.74 -6.76 3.43
CA GLY A 284 30.35 -7.35 2.25
C GLY A 284 31.11 -8.63 2.57
N ASN A 285 32.41 -8.66 2.28
CA ASN A 285 33.23 -9.85 2.49
C ASN A 285 33.50 -10.11 3.98
N ILE A 286 32.82 -11.10 4.55
CA ILE A 286 32.97 -11.53 5.95
C ILE A 286 34.43 -11.88 6.29
N ASN A 287 35.21 -12.39 5.33
CA ASN A 287 36.61 -12.73 5.56
C ASN A 287 37.52 -11.50 5.68
N ALA A 288 37.08 -10.33 5.19
CA ALA A 288 37.82 -9.07 5.29
C ALA A 288 37.44 -8.27 6.55
N LEU A 289 36.49 -8.74 7.35
CA LEU A 289 36.04 -8.04 8.56
C LEU A 289 37.10 -8.08 9.67
N SER A 290 37.21 -6.96 10.38
CA SER A 290 37.98 -6.87 11.64
C SER A 290 37.34 -7.73 12.74
N ASP A 291 38.12 -8.06 13.77
CA ASP A 291 37.63 -8.88 14.90
C ASP A 291 36.40 -8.28 15.57
N LEU A 292 36.38 -6.95 15.73
CA LEU A 292 35.23 -6.23 16.29
C LEU A 292 33.98 -6.37 15.41
N GLN A 293 34.13 -6.26 14.09
CA GLN A 293 33.01 -6.41 13.15
C GLN A 293 32.52 -7.86 13.09
N ARG A 294 33.43 -8.83 13.18
CA ARG A 294 33.10 -10.26 13.26
C ARG A 294 32.29 -10.56 14.51
N GLN A 295 32.70 -10.03 15.65
CA GLN A 295 31.97 -10.17 16.91
C GLN A 295 30.56 -9.56 16.79
N LYS A 296 30.45 -8.31 16.33
CA LYS A 296 29.16 -7.64 16.14
C LYS A 296 28.23 -8.41 15.21
N LEU A 297 28.74 -8.86 14.06
CA LEU A 297 27.94 -9.64 13.11
C LEU A 297 27.49 -10.98 13.71
N ALA A 298 28.35 -11.66 14.47
CA ALA A 298 27.98 -12.89 15.16
C ALA A 298 26.90 -12.65 16.23
N GLU A 299 26.95 -11.54 16.98
CA GLU A 299 25.90 -11.12 17.92
C GLU A 299 24.57 -10.87 17.20
N SER A 300 24.56 -10.12 16.09
CA SER A 300 23.35 -9.89 15.30
C SER A 300 22.76 -11.16 14.70
N LEU A 301 23.61 -12.09 14.24
CA LEU A 301 23.14 -13.40 13.77
C LEU A 301 22.47 -14.22 14.89
N ARG A 302 22.97 -14.14 16.13
CA ARG A 302 22.30 -14.77 17.30
C ARG A 302 20.99 -14.09 17.66
N HIS A 303 20.88 -12.79 17.45
CA HIS A 303 19.63 -12.06 17.63
C HIS A 303 18.59 -12.53 16.61
N TYR A 304 18.99 -12.66 15.34
CA TYR A 304 18.14 -13.08 14.24
C TYR A 304 17.70 -14.55 14.35
N ASP A 305 18.61 -15.49 14.66
CA ASP A 305 18.28 -16.90 14.89
C ASP A 305 18.73 -17.37 16.30
N PRO A 306 17.78 -17.51 17.24
CA PRO A 306 18.06 -17.98 18.60
C PRO A 306 18.75 -19.34 18.69
N LYS A 307 18.69 -20.19 17.65
CA LYS A 307 19.37 -21.48 17.61
C LYS A 307 20.90 -21.33 17.59
N LEU A 308 21.41 -20.18 17.14
CA LEU A 308 22.84 -19.90 17.04
C LEU A 308 23.49 -19.51 18.37
N LYS A 309 22.70 -19.30 19.44
CA LYS A 309 23.20 -18.88 20.76
C LYS A 309 24.27 -19.80 21.37
N LYS A 310 24.30 -21.08 20.99
CA LYS A 310 25.24 -22.07 21.53
C LYS A 310 26.55 -22.18 20.73
N LEU A 311 26.64 -21.48 19.60
CA LEU A 311 27.79 -21.52 18.71
C LEU A 311 28.75 -20.36 19.01
N SER A 312 30.04 -20.60 18.83
CA SER A 312 31.08 -19.58 18.85
C SER A 312 30.96 -18.63 17.65
N ASP A 313 31.57 -17.44 17.74
CA ASP A 313 31.54 -16.45 16.65
C ASP A 313 32.09 -17.04 15.35
N GLN A 314 33.19 -17.79 15.41
CA GLN A 314 33.79 -18.43 14.24
C GLN A 314 32.88 -19.48 13.61
N GLU A 315 32.19 -20.28 14.42
CA GLU A 315 31.24 -21.30 13.92
C GLU A 315 30.04 -20.66 13.22
N ILE A 316 29.50 -19.58 13.79
CA ILE A 316 28.37 -18.83 13.21
C ILE A 316 28.75 -18.22 11.86
N LEU A 317 29.88 -17.53 11.80
CA LEU A 317 30.34 -16.89 10.58
C LEU A 317 30.68 -17.91 9.49
N SER A 318 31.28 -19.04 9.87
CA SER A 318 31.58 -20.14 8.94
C SER A 318 30.30 -20.81 8.41
N LEU A 319 29.29 -20.98 9.26
CA LEU A 319 27.97 -21.48 8.86
C LEU A 319 27.32 -20.52 7.86
N LYS A 320 27.36 -19.22 8.13
CA LYS A 320 26.75 -18.21 7.26
C LYS A 320 27.45 -18.09 5.92
N LEU A 321 28.79 -18.13 5.89
CA LEU A 321 29.58 -18.19 4.65
C LEU A 321 29.19 -19.40 3.79
N ARG A 322 29.03 -20.57 4.41
CA ARG A 322 28.60 -21.77 3.69
C ARG A 322 27.20 -21.61 3.09
N GLN A 323 26.26 -21.07 3.86
CA GLN A 323 24.90 -20.81 3.37
C GLN A 323 24.87 -19.81 2.21
N MET A 324 25.72 -18.77 2.26
CA MET A 324 25.84 -17.81 1.17
C MET A 324 26.38 -18.46 -0.11
N GLN A 325 27.42 -19.29 0.01
CA GLN A 325 27.97 -20.02 -1.14
C GLN A 325 26.95 -21.00 -1.73
N GLU A 326 26.24 -21.76 -0.88
CA GLU A 326 25.20 -22.69 -1.33
C GLU A 326 24.06 -21.97 -2.08
N GLU A 327 23.70 -20.75 -1.66
CA GLU A 327 22.70 -19.94 -2.35
C GLU A 327 23.23 -19.38 -3.68
N GLU A 328 24.49 -18.91 -3.72
CA GLU A 328 25.14 -18.45 -4.95
C GLU A 328 25.24 -19.58 -5.99
N ASP A 329 25.72 -20.76 -5.59
CA ASP A 329 25.79 -21.95 -6.43
C ASP A 329 24.39 -22.36 -6.93
N ARG A 330 23.36 -22.20 -6.10
CA ARG A 330 21.96 -22.46 -6.49
C ARG A 330 21.48 -21.44 -7.51
N LEU A 331 21.78 -20.16 -7.33
CA LEU A 331 21.40 -19.10 -8.28
C LEU A 331 22.12 -19.31 -9.61
N ASP A 332 23.41 -19.63 -9.60
CA ASP A 332 24.19 -19.95 -10.80
C ASP A 332 23.61 -21.15 -11.55
N SER A 333 23.15 -22.18 -10.83
CA SER A 333 22.44 -23.32 -11.41
C SER A 333 21.12 -22.91 -12.08
N ILE A 334 20.35 -22.00 -11.46
CA ILE A 334 19.08 -21.46 -12.00
C ILE A 334 19.30 -20.56 -13.22
N TYR A 335 20.39 -19.79 -13.26
CA TYR A 335 20.74 -18.88 -14.36
C TYR A 335 21.63 -19.51 -15.43
N SER A 336 22.03 -20.77 -15.26
CA SER A 336 22.68 -21.54 -16.31
C SER A 336 21.75 -21.71 -17.51
N LEU A 337 22.29 -21.51 -18.72
CA LEU A 337 21.54 -21.42 -19.99
C LEU A 337 20.72 -22.69 -20.34
N ASP A 338 20.90 -23.80 -19.61
CA ASP A 338 20.30 -25.12 -19.85
C ASP A 338 19.27 -25.57 -18.78
N GLY A 339 18.88 -24.69 -17.86
CA GLY A 339 17.94 -25.04 -16.77
C GLY A 339 16.45 -24.94 -17.14
N ASP A 340 15.73 -26.07 -17.13
CA ASP A 340 14.27 -26.17 -17.32
C ASP A 340 13.43 -25.55 -16.16
N SER A 341 14.09 -24.97 -15.16
CA SER A 341 13.46 -24.40 -13.97
C SER A 341 13.71 -22.89 -13.90
N ARG A 342 12.92 -22.12 -14.66
CA ARG A 342 12.82 -20.67 -14.46
C ARG A 342 12.43 -20.41 -13.01
N GLY A 343 13.39 -19.83 -12.27
CA GLY A 343 13.45 -19.78 -10.82
C GLY A 343 12.17 -19.39 -10.09
N TYR A 344 12.02 -20.00 -8.92
CA TYR A 344 11.00 -19.77 -7.91
C TYR A 344 10.84 -18.26 -7.63
N GLN A 345 9.65 -17.73 -7.89
CA GLN A 345 9.35 -16.29 -7.87
C GLN A 345 9.29 -15.72 -6.44
N ARG A 346 10.40 -15.10 -5.97
CA ARG A 346 10.30 -14.02 -4.97
C ARG A 346 9.36 -12.93 -5.54
N ASN A 347 8.46 -12.39 -4.72
CA ASN A 347 7.60 -11.22 -5.00
C ASN A 347 6.28 -11.38 -5.80
N ARG A 348 5.67 -12.59 -5.88
CA ARG A 348 4.26 -12.72 -6.34
C ARG A 348 3.28 -11.87 -5.52
N SER A 349 3.61 -11.59 -4.25
CA SER A 349 2.85 -10.69 -3.38
C SER A 349 2.82 -9.27 -3.97
N GLY A 350 3.98 -8.70 -4.29
CA GLY A 350 4.13 -7.35 -4.85
C GLY A 350 3.33 -7.13 -6.14
N GLU A 351 3.45 -8.05 -7.11
CA GLU A 351 2.65 -8.01 -8.35
C GLU A 351 1.15 -7.96 -8.05
N ASN A 352 0.68 -8.89 -7.21
CA ASN A 352 -0.74 -9.00 -6.88
C ASN A 352 -1.24 -7.76 -6.15
N THR A 353 -0.43 -7.16 -5.30
CA THR A 353 -0.75 -5.92 -4.59
C THR A 353 -0.90 -4.76 -5.57
N VAL A 354 0.06 -4.53 -6.47
CA VAL A 354 -0.04 -3.50 -7.53
C VAL A 354 -1.31 -3.67 -8.35
N ARG A 355 -1.62 -4.91 -8.77
CA ARG A 355 -2.85 -5.22 -9.51
C ARG A 355 -4.10 -4.83 -8.72
N LYS A 356 -4.14 -5.15 -7.43
CA LYS A 356 -5.29 -4.84 -6.56
C LYS A 356 -5.45 -3.35 -6.30
N TYR A 357 -4.35 -2.59 -6.22
CA TYR A 357 -4.40 -1.12 -6.12
C TYR A 357 -5.04 -0.50 -7.36
N ILE A 358 -4.58 -0.89 -8.56
CA ILE A 358 -5.16 -0.38 -9.83
C ILE A 358 -6.65 -0.70 -9.91
N LYS A 359 -7.02 -1.95 -9.58
CA LYS A 359 -8.41 -2.41 -9.61
C LYS A 359 -9.28 -1.86 -8.46
N GLY A 360 -8.69 -1.25 -7.44
CA GLY A 360 -9.42 -0.71 -6.30
C GLY A 360 -10.03 -1.78 -5.39
N THR A 361 -9.44 -2.97 -5.33
CA THR A 361 -9.86 -4.05 -4.41
C THR A 361 -9.02 -4.11 -3.13
N LEU A 362 -7.95 -3.32 -3.07
CA LEU A 362 -7.08 -3.16 -1.93
C LEU A 362 -6.78 -1.67 -1.73
N ASP A 363 -6.96 -1.17 -0.51
CA ASP A 363 -6.64 0.22 -0.17
C ASP A 363 -5.13 0.37 -0.04
N ILE A 364 -4.61 1.48 -0.56
CA ILE A 364 -3.18 1.80 -0.51
C ILE A 364 -2.92 2.48 0.83
N ASP A 365 -2.04 1.91 1.65
CA ASP A 365 -1.61 2.58 2.88
C ASP A 365 -0.71 3.80 2.58
N ARG A 366 -0.59 4.70 3.56
CA ARG A 366 0.10 5.99 3.38
C ARG A 366 1.57 5.81 3.00
N THR A 367 2.26 4.87 3.64
CA THR A 367 3.70 4.61 3.40
C THR A 367 3.89 4.10 1.98
N THR A 368 3.11 3.09 1.58
CA THR A 368 3.13 2.57 0.21
C THR A 368 2.86 3.66 -0.81
N PHE A 369 1.81 4.45 -0.57
CA PHE A 369 1.37 5.49 -1.48
C PHE A 369 2.47 6.55 -1.70
N ILE A 370 3.09 7.05 -0.62
CA ILE A 370 4.19 8.02 -0.69
C ILE A 370 5.35 7.45 -1.53
N CYS A 371 5.76 6.23 -1.24
CA CYS A 371 6.91 5.62 -1.93
C CYS A 371 6.66 5.40 -3.43
N PHE A 372 5.44 5.08 -3.85
CA PHE A 372 5.09 5.03 -5.26
C PHE A 372 5.13 6.41 -5.91
N LEU A 373 4.65 7.45 -5.24
CA LEU A 373 4.72 8.82 -5.76
C LEU A 373 6.18 9.27 -5.95
N LEU A 374 7.07 8.97 -5.00
CA LEU A 374 8.50 9.25 -5.13
C LEU A 374 9.12 8.51 -6.31
N PHE A 375 8.82 7.22 -6.46
CA PHE A 375 9.27 6.41 -7.59
C PHE A 375 8.81 7.00 -8.93
N PHE A 376 7.52 7.34 -9.06
CA PHE A 376 6.99 7.93 -10.29
C PHE A 376 7.59 9.31 -10.57
N ASN A 377 7.80 10.12 -9.54
CA ASN A 377 8.41 11.45 -9.67
C ASN A 377 9.85 11.38 -10.19
N HIS A 378 10.63 10.40 -9.73
CA HIS A 378 11.99 10.20 -10.21
C HIS A 378 12.02 9.55 -11.61
N SER A 379 11.08 8.65 -11.88
CA SER A 379 11.10 7.80 -13.09
C SER A 379 10.34 8.39 -14.29
N CYS A 380 9.76 9.59 -14.14
CA CYS A 380 8.96 10.25 -15.16
C CYS A 380 9.25 11.76 -15.17
N LEU A 381 9.37 12.34 -16.36
CA LEU A 381 9.37 13.80 -16.50
C LEU A 381 7.94 14.29 -16.32
N LEU A 382 7.70 15.01 -15.22
CA LEU A 382 6.40 15.58 -14.89
C LEU A 382 6.39 17.07 -15.21
N PRO A 383 5.24 17.64 -15.62
CA PRO A 383 5.04 19.08 -15.59
C PRO A 383 5.32 19.62 -14.19
N LYS A 384 5.83 20.85 -14.11
CA LYS A 384 6.26 21.48 -12.85
C LYS A 384 5.16 21.51 -11.78
N GLU A 385 3.91 21.63 -12.19
CA GLU A 385 2.74 21.65 -11.31
C GLU A 385 2.41 20.28 -10.71
N LEU A 386 2.94 19.21 -11.30
CA LEU A 386 2.71 17.82 -10.94
C LEU A 386 3.92 17.16 -10.28
N GLU A 387 5.08 17.81 -10.27
CA GLU A 387 6.27 17.37 -9.53
C GLU A 387 5.95 17.19 -8.04
N ILE A 388 6.46 16.12 -7.45
CA ILE A 388 6.27 15.78 -6.04
C ILE A 388 7.28 16.58 -5.20
N THR A 389 6.90 17.81 -4.84
CA THR A 389 7.57 18.60 -3.78
C THR A 389 6.97 18.26 -2.39
N PRO A 390 7.60 18.66 -1.27
CA PRO A 390 7.00 18.51 0.06
C PRO A 390 5.60 19.13 0.17
N GLU A 391 5.39 20.30 -0.42
CA GLU A 391 4.10 21.00 -0.44
C GLU A 391 3.08 20.21 -1.26
N ARG A 392 3.46 19.78 -2.47
CA ARG A 392 2.57 19.01 -3.35
C ARG A 392 2.19 17.68 -2.73
N LEU A 393 3.15 16.97 -2.13
CA LEU A 393 2.91 15.72 -1.43
C LEU A 393 1.92 15.92 -0.27
N ASN A 394 2.08 17.00 0.52
CA ASN A 394 1.14 17.33 1.59
C ASN A 394 -0.27 17.62 1.06
N THR A 395 -0.40 18.36 -0.05
CA THR A 395 -1.70 18.57 -0.71
C THR A 395 -2.33 17.25 -1.10
N ILE A 396 -1.59 16.37 -1.78
CA ILE A 396 -2.07 15.04 -2.20
C ILE A 396 -2.48 14.20 -0.99
N LEU A 397 -1.67 14.15 0.07
CA LEU A 397 -1.97 13.40 1.28
C LEU A 397 -3.26 13.87 1.94
N LEU A 398 -3.46 15.18 2.09
CA LEU A 398 -4.66 15.75 2.67
C LEU A 398 -5.90 15.46 1.81
N GLU A 399 -5.79 15.56 0.49
CA GLU A 399 -6.86 15.16 -0.42
C GLU A 399 -7.21 13.67 -0.29
N CYS A 400 -6.22 12.81 -0.05
CA CYS A 400 -6.41 11.39 0.21
C CYS A 400 -6.95 11.06 1.62
N GLY A 401 -7.12 12.08 2.48
CA GLY A 401 -7.52 11.89 3.88
C GLY A 401 -6.42 11.26 4.74
N PHE A 402 -5.15 11.46 4.37
CA PHE A 402 -3.97 11.11 5.16
C PHE A 402 -3.44 12.34 5.93
N PRO A 403 -2.78 12.14 7.08
CA PRO A 403 -2.03 13.20 7.72
C PRO A 403 -0.91 13.72 6.83
N LYS A 404 -0.70 15.04 6.85
CA LYS A 404 0.47 15.70 6.25
C LYS A 404 1.77 15.16 6.87
N LEU A 405 2.89 15.34 6.17
CA LEU A 405 4.21 15.05 6.68
C LEU A 405 4.51 15.89 7.94
N THR A 406 5.18 15.27 8.90
CA THR A 406 5.64 15.92 10.14
C THR A 406 7.08 15.53 10.45
N ASP A 407 7.86 16.43 11.01
CA ASP A 407 9.22 16.15 11.51
C ASP A 407 9.24 15.23 12.76
N LYS A 408 8.08 15.03 13.39
CA LYS A 408 7.94 14.22 14.61
C LYS A 408 7.92 12.72 14.36
N GLN A 409 7.59 12.29 13.15
CA GLN A 409 7.50 10.88 12.78
C GLN A 409 8.76 10.48 12.01
N PRO A 410 9.47 9.40 12.40
CA PRO A 410 10.74 9.02 11.76
C PRO A 410 10.64 8.86 10.24
N PHE A 411 9.58 8.20 9.76
CA PHE A 411 9.34 8.04 8.32
C PHE A 411 9.12 9.38 7.62
N ASP A 412 8.29 10.25 8.17
CA ASP A 412 8.00 11.55 7.56
C ASP A 412 9.23 12.46 7.53
N SER A 413 10.03 12.45 8.61
CA SER A 413 11.30 13.17 8.67
C SER A 413 12.26 12.68 7.58
N PHE A 414 12.34 11.36 7.36
CA PHE A 414 13.12 10.79 6.27
C PHE A 414 12.61 11.27 4.91
N ILE A 415 11.29 11.24 4.66
CA ILE A 415 10.70 11.68 3.38
C ILE A 415 10.97 13.17 3.11
N LEU A 416 10.88 14.03 4.14
CA LEU A 416 11.19 15.46 4.02
C LEU A 416 12.66 15.68 3.63
N SER A 417 13.58 14.97 4.29
CA SER A 417 15.01 15.01 3.95
C SER A 417 15.27 14.47 2.54
N TYR A 418 14.62 13.37 2.16
CA TYR A 418 14.76 12.75 0.83
C TYR A 418 14.33 13.71 -0.28
N LEU A 419 13.18 14.38 -0.13
CA LEU A 419 12.65 15.32 -1.12
C LEU A 419 13.46 16.61 -1.27
N THR A 420 14.27 16.96 -0.27
CA THR A 420 15.07 18.20 -0.26
C THR A 420 16.57 17.96 -0.43
N SER A 421 17.00 16.69 -0.44
CA SER A 421 18.39 16.30 -0.61
C SER A 421 18.86 16.50 -2.04
N SER A 422 20.11 16.94 -2.21
CA SER A 422 20.82 16.92 -3.49
C SER A 422 21.29 15.51 -3.89
N THR A 423 21.37 14.59 -2.93
CA THR A 423 21.84 13.21 -3.08
C THR A 423 20.88 12.26 -2.35
N PRO A 424 19.64 12.12 -2.84
CA PRO A 424 18.61 11.33 -2.17
C PRO A 424 18.93 9.83 -2.11
N GLU A 425 19.67 9.29 -3.08
CA GLU A 425 20.11 7.89 -3.08
C GLU A 425 21.10 7.59 -1.95
N ASP A 426 22.08 8.46 -1.74
CA ASP A 426 23.07 8.32 -0.65
C ASP A 426 22.38 8.38 0.71
N LEU A 427 21.46 9.34 0.89
CA LEU A 427 20.65 9.45 2.11
C LEU A 427 19.85 8.17 2.38
N LEU A 428 19.25 7.58 1.34
CA LEU A 428 18.51 6.32 1.47
C LEU A 428 19.44 5.18 1.90
N MET A 429 20.59 5.00 1.24
CA MET A 429 21.53 3.93 1.57
C MET A 429 22.07 4.07 3.01
N GLU A 430 22.40 5.29 3.43
CA GLU A 430 22.86 5.59 4.79
C GLU A 430 21.78 5.25 5.83
N GLU A 431 20.55 5.69 5.62
CA GLU A 431 19.45 5.45 6.56
C GLU A 431 19.07 3.97 6.65
N VAL A 432 18.98 3.28 5.51
CA VAL A 432 18.72 1.83 5.46
C VAL A 432 19.81 1.07 6.21
N THR A 433 21.07 1.44 6.00
CA THR A 433 22.22 0.85 6.71
C THR A 433 22.16 1.13 8.21
N ARG A 434 21.80 2.36 8.61
CA ARG A 434 21.65 2.75 10.02
C ARG A 434 20.58 1.92 10.72
N TYR A 435 19.45 1.68 10.08
CA TYR A 435 18.40 0.80 10.60
C TYR A 435 18.90 -0.64 10.75
N ALA A 436 19.56 -1.18 9.72
CA ALA A 436 20.10 -2.53 9.73
C ALA A 436 21.16 -2.75 10.84
N GLN A 437 22.02 -1.77 11.09
CA GLN A 437 23.00 -1.80 12.18
C GLN A 437 22.36 -1.78 13.58
N ASN A 438 21.13 -1.27 13.69
CA ASN A 438 20.33 -1.32 14.91
C ASN A 438 19.43 -2.56 14.99
N GLU A 439 19.59 -3.52 14.08
CA GLU A 439 18.79 -4.76 14.01
C GLU A 439 17.30 -4.50 13.75
N GLU A 440 16.99 -3.39 13.05
CA GLU A 440 15.64 -2.97 12.72
C GLU A 440 15.41 -2.95 11.20
N ASN A 441 14.23 -3.40 10.77
CA ASN A 441 13.84 -3.27 9.36
C ASN A 441 13.54 -1.81 9.03
N PHE A 442 14.04 -1.36 7.87
CA PHE A 442 13.71 -0.03 7.34
C PHE A 442 12.23 0.06 6.94
N PHE A 443 11.68 1.27 6.85
CA PHE A 443 10.26 1.53 6.56
C PHE A 443 9.74 0.88 5.27
N PHE A 444 10.64 0.68 4.30
CA PHE A 444 10.30 0.11 2.99
C PHE A 444 10.10 -1.40 3.02
N TYR A 445 10.68 -2.08 4.01
CA TYR A 445 10.56 -3.53 4.13
C TYR A 445 9.10 -3.92 4.29
N ASN A 446 8.55 -4.56 3.26
CA ASN A 446 7.12 -4.85 3.14
C ASN A 446 6.19 -3.63 3.29
N MET A 447 6.54 -2.51 2.66
CA MET A 447 5.72 -1.28 2.65
C MET A 447 4.21 -1.50 2.37
N TYR A 448 3.80 -2.59 1.71
CA TYR A 448 2.40 -2.97 1.43
C TYR A 448 1.70 -3.79 2.52
N LYS A 449 2.37 -4.17 3.62
CA LYS A 449 1.83 -5.07 4.66
C LYS A 449 0.61 -4.49 5.36
N ASP A 450 0.54 -3.17 5.48
CA ASP A 450 -0.54 -2.46 6.16
C ASP A 450 -1.70 -2.08 5.23
N SER A 451 -1.59 -2.41 3.94
CA SER A 451 -2.69 -2.26 2.99
C SER A 451 -3.84 -3.20 3.33
N LYS A 452 -5.08 -2.67 3.37
CA LYS A 452 -6.26 -3.40 3.82
C LYS A 452 -7.34 -3.45 2.74
N SER A 453 -7.99 -4.59 2.59
CA SER A 453 -9.20 -4.67 1.76
C SER A 453 -10.39 -4.35 2.66
N TYR A 454 -10.81 -3.08 2.62
CA TYR A 454 -11.96 -2.67 3.41
C TYR A 454 -13.26 -3.22 2.83
N GLU A 455 -13.33 -3.63 1.56
CA GLU A 455 -14.55 -4.27 1.01
C GLU A 455 -14.89 -5.57 1.75
N GLN A 456 -13.91 -6.46 1.90
CA GLN A 456 -14.06 -7.70 2.66
C GLN A 456 -14.27 -7.40 4.15
N GLU A 457 -13.60 -6.38 4.67
CA GLU A 457 -13.79 -5.92 6.04
C GLU A 457 -15.23 -5.43 6.26
N TYR A 458 -15.78 -4.63 5.33
CA TYR A 458 -17.14 -4.09 5.38
C TYR A 458 -18.17 -5.21 5.25
N LYS A 459 -18.05 -6.09 4.25
CA LYS A 459 -18.95 -7.25 4.11
C LYS A 459 -19.00 -8.05 5.41
N LYS A 460 -17.83 -8.35 6.00
CA LYS A 460 -17.75 -9.05 7.29
C LYS A 460 -18.27 -8.23 8.49
N ILE A 461 -18.00 -6.93 8.57
CA ILE A 461 -18.52 -6.04 9.63
C ILE A 461 -20.05 -5.99 9.59
N MET A 462 -20.60 -5.98 8.38
CA MET A 462 -22.03 -5.83 8.10
C MET A 462 -22.79 -7.16 8.15
N GLY A 463 -22.10 -8.29 8.37
CA GLY A 463 -22.69 -9.63 8.38
C GLY A 463 -23.11 -10.14 7.00
N LEU A 464 -22.56 -9.56 5.93
CA LEU A 464 -22.78 -9.95 4.54
C LEU A 464 -21.74 -11.02 4.15
N ASN A 465 -22.20 -12.16 3.63
CA ASN A 465 -21.35 -13.29 3.20
C ASN A 465 -20.81 -13.12 1.79
#